data_AF-A0AAJ5WD48-F1
#
_entry.id   AF-A0AAJ5WD48-F1
#
_cell.length_a   1.000
_cell.length_b   1.000
_cell.length_c   1.000
_cell.angle_alpha   90.00
_cell.angle_beta   90.00
_cell.angle_gamma   90.00
#
_symmetry.space_group_name_H-M   'P 1'
#
loop_
_entity.id
_entity.type
_entity.pdbx_description
1 polymer ?
#
loop_
_entity_poly.entity_id
_entity_poly.type
_entity_poly.pdbx_seq_one_letter_code
_entity_poly.pdbx_strand_id
1 'polypeptide(L)'
;MNLKDQFLHKQPSGTKAELNAFANARLKNFFDTYPNDEGLENLWIMIQQSFYTKRFVLNNAERANLIAFYQDLHELILATRIINDELKRVS
;
A
#
# COMPACT_ATOMS: atom_id res chain seq x y z
N MET A 1 17.79 14.07 -7.64
CA MET A 1 17.00 12.84 -7.47
C MET A 1 15.73 13.00 -8.30
N ASN A 2 15.47 12.12 -9.26
CA ASN A 2 14.27 12.20 -10.10
C ASN A 2 13.06 11.81 -9.26
N LEU A 3 11.96 12.56 -9.34
CA LEU A 3 10.72 12.27 -8.61
C LEU A 3 10.19 10.85 -8.91
N LYS A 4 10.43 10.32 -10.12
CA LYS A 4 10.02 8.96 -10.52
C LYS A 4 10.75 7.84 -9.77
N ASP A 5 11.89 8.14 -9.16
CA ASP A 5 12.68 7.16 -8.39
C ASP A 5 12.28 7.14 -6.91
N GLN A 6 11.44 8.09 -6.47
CA GLN A 6 10.89 8.07 -5.12
C GLN A 6 9.73 7.07 -5.07
N PHE A 7 9.75 6.22 -4.06
CA PHE A 7 8.81 5.12 -3.86
C PHE A 7 7.34 5.53 -4.09
N LEU A 8 6.92 6.67 -3.53
CA LEU A 8 5.54 7.18 -3.60
C LEU A 8 5.07 7.64 -4.98
N HIS A 9 6.00 7.81 -5.92
CA HIS A 9 5.72 8.27 -7.27
C HIS A 9 5.91 7.17 -8.31
N LYS A 10 6.33 5.97 -7.88
CA LYS A 10 6.51 4.83 -8.77
C LYS A 10 5.14 4.29 -9.16
N GLN A 11 4.77 4.50 -10.43
CA GLN A 11 3.55 3.95 -11.00
C GLN A 11 3.84 2.60 -11.66
N PRO A 12 2.96 1.60 -11.53
CA PRO A 12 3.04 0.39 -12.35
C PRO A 12 2.88 0.78 -13.83
N SER A 13 3.67 0.15 -14.68
CA SER A 13 3.66 0.37 -16.14
C SER A 13 3.77 -0.96 -16.87
N GLY A 14 3.26 -1.00 -18.09
CA GLY A 14 3.23 -2.21 -18.91
C GLY A 14 1.97 -2.27 -19.77
N THR A 15 1.78 -3.41 -20.41
CA THR A 15 0.57 -3.78 -21.14
C THR A 15 -0.62 -3.93 -20.18
N LYS A 16 -1.83 -3.91 -20.73
CA LYS A 16 -3.06 -4.14 -19.95
C LYS A 16 -3.02 -5.46 -19.18
N ALA A 17 -2.55 -6.53 -19.81
CA ALA A 17 -2.44 -7.84 -19.18
C ALA A 17 -1.48 -7.84 -17.99
N GLU A 18 -0.32 -7.17 -18.13
CA GLU A 18 0.67 -7.04 -17.05
C GLU A 18 0.13 -6.20 -15.89
N LEU A 19 -0.57 -5.10 -16.17
CA LEU A 19 -1.18 -4.25 -15.14
C LEU A 19 -2.29 -4.99 -14.38
N ASN A 20 -3.10 -5.81 -15.06
CA ASN A 20 -4.13 -6.61 -14.42
C ASN A 20 -3.55 -7.76 -13.60
N ALA A 21 -2.50 -8.42 -14.10
CA ALA A 21 -1.78 -9.44 -13.35
C ALA A 21 -1.15 -8.84 -12.08
N PHE A 22 -0.53 -7.66 -12.20
CA PHE A 22 -0.02 -6.89 -11.06
C PHE A 22 -1.14 -6.58 -10.07
N ALA A 23 -2.26 -6.01 -10.51
CA ALA A 23 -3.33 -5.58 -9.63
C ALA A 23 -3.95 -6.75 -8.85
N ASN A 24 -4.26 -7.86 -9.53
CA ASN A 24 -4.82 -9.05 -8.91
C ASN A 24 -3.85 -9.69 -7.90
N ALA A 25 -2.55 -9.75 -8.24
CA ALA A 25 -1.53 -10.28 -7.33
C ALA A 25 -1.41 -9.41 -6.08
N ARG A 26 -1.39 -8.08 -6.21
CA ARG A 26 -1.27 -7.17 -5.06
C ARG A 26 -2.51 -7.20 -4.16
N LEU A 27 -3.70 -7.23 -4.75
CA LEU A 27 -4.95 -7.37 -4.00
C LEU A 27 -4.94 -8.65 -3.15
N LYS A 28 -4.60 -9.80 -3.77
CA LYS A 28 -4.55 -11.08 -3.05
C LYS A 28 -3.49 -11.07 -1.96
N ASN A 29 -2.25 -10.72 -2.32
CA ASN A 29 -1.11 -10.80 -1.41
C ASN A 29 -1.27 -9.91 -0.18
N PHE A 30 -1.88 -8.73 -0.34
CA PHE A 30 -2.10 -7.82 0.80
C PHE A 30 -2.97 -8.46 1.88
N PHE A 31 -4.12 -9.02 1.50
CA PHE A 31 -5.04 -9.65 2.47
C PHE A 31 -4.59 -11.02 2.95
N ASP A 32 -3.72 -11.71 2.20
CA ASP A 32 -3.03 -12.91 2.70
C ASP A 32 -1.97 -12.56 3.76
N THR A 33 -1.31 -11.42 3.61
CA THR A 33 -0.19 -10.98 4.47
C THR A 33 -0.69 -10.28 5.72
N TYR A 34 -1.71 -9.45 5.59
CA TYR A 34 -2.27 -8.65 6.67
C TYR A 34 -3.73 -9.06 6.92
N PRO A 35 -4.00 -9.92 7.92
CA PRO A 35 -5.35 -10.13 8.41
C PRO A 35 -6.02 -8.80 8.74
N ASN A 36 -7.34 -8.70 8.57
CA ASN A 36 -8.06 -7.42 8.71
C ASN A 36 -7.78 -6.69 10.02
N ASP A 37 -7.76 -7.40 11.15
CA ASP A 37 -7.51 -6.80 12.47
C ASP A 37 -6.09 -6.19 12.55
N GLU A 38 -5.09 -6.89 12.02
CA GLU A 38 -3.71 -6.41 11.95
C GLU A 38 -3.56 -5.21 11.00
N GLY A 39 -4.27 -5.24 9.85
CA GLY A 39 -4.30 -4.12 8.93
C GLY A 39 -4.89 -2.85 9.56
N LEU A 40 -5.95 -2.99 10.35
CA LEU A 40 -6.57 -1.88 11.09
C LEU A 40 -5.63 -1.32 12.17
N GLU A 41 -4.97 -2.19 12.93
CA GLU A 41 -4.01 -1.77 13.96
C GLU A 41 -2.83 -1.02 13.32
N ASN A 42 -2.26 -1.52 12.23
CA ASN A 42 -1.18 -0.85 11.52
C ASN A 42 -1.60 0.53 10.96
N LEU A 43 -2.82 0.65 10.43
CA LEU A 43 -3.39 1.95 10.02
C LEU A 43 -3.50 2.92 11.20
N TRP A 44 -3.96 2.43 12.35
CA TRP A 44 -4.06 3.24 13.55
C TRP A 44 -2.69 3.70 14.05
N ILE A 45 -1.70 2.81 14.09
CA ILE A 45 -0.32 3.14 14.45
C ILE A 45 0.24 4.20 13.49
N MET A 46 -0.01 4.11 12.18
CA MET A 46 0.40 5.16 11.22
C MET A 46 -0.18 6.53 11.57
N ILE A 47 -1.47 6.60 11.93
CA ILE A 47 -2.12 7.85 12.35
C ILE A 47 -1.48 8.37 13.64
N GLN A 48 -1.26 7.49 14.62
CA GLN A 48 -0.60 7.85 15.88
C GLN A 48 0.80 8.41 15.67
N GLN A 49 1.60 7.79 14.81
CA GLN A 49 2.95 8.26 14.50
C GLN A 49 2.97 9.53 13.64
N SER A 50 1.89 9.84 12.93
CA SER A 50 1.79 11.06 12.12
C SER A 50 1.34 12.27 12.94
N PHE A 51 0.46 12.07 13.93
CA PHE A 51 -0.20 13.17 14.64
C PHE A 51 0.05 13.21 16.16
N TYR A 52 0.48 12.10 16.76
CA TYR A 52 0.52 11.91 18.22
C TYR A 52 1.88 11.41 18.75
N THR A 53 2.97 11.72 18.04
CA THR A 53 4.35 11.26 18.29
C THR A 53 4.87 11.42 19.72
N LYS A 54 4.26 12.30 20.53
CA LYS A 54 4.66 12.51 21.93
C LYS A 54 4.17 11.42 22.89
N ARG A 55 3.26 10.52 22.49
CA ARG A 55 2.70 9.47 23.38
C ARG A 55 3.52 8.17 23.40
N PHE A 56 4.09 7.76 22.28
CA PHE A 56 4.90 6.54 22.17
C PHE A 56 5.74 6.59 20.88
N VAL A 57 7.00 6.19 20.99
CA VAL A 57 7.94 6.14 19.86
C VAL A 57 8.20 4.69 19.51
N LEU A 58 7.96 4.32 18.26
CA LEU A 58 8.23 2.98 17.76
C LEU A 58 9.72 2.66 17.84
N ASN A 59 10.03 1.44 18.27
CA ASN A 59 11.35 0.87 18.15
C ASN A 59 11.71 0.58 16.68
N ASN A 60 12.95 0.17 16.42
CA ASN A 60 13.43 -0.02 15.04
C ASN A 60 12.69 -1.13 14.29
N ALA A 61 12.31 -2.22 14.95
CA ALA A 61 11.59 -3.33 14.33
C ALA A 61 10.14 -2.93 14.02
N GLU A 62 9.44 -2.30 14.96
CA GLU A 62 8.10 -1.75 14.77
C GLU A 62 8.05 -0.74 13.63
N ARG A 63 9.06 0.14 13.56
CA ARG A 63 9.19 1.11 12.47
C ARG A 63 9.41 0.43 11.12
N ALA A 64 10.26 -0.60 11.06
CA ALA A 64 10.50 -1.33 9.82
C ALA A 64 9.22 -2.05 9.34
N ASN A 65 8.48 -2.67 10.25
CA ASN A 65 7.20 -3.30 9.95
C ASN A 65 6.16 -2.29 9.44
N LEU A 66 6.05 -1.12 10.09
CA LEU A 66 5.13 -0.08 9.66
C LEU A 66 5.49 0.51 8.29
N ILE A 67 6.79 0.63 7.98
CA ILE A 67 7.25 1.04 6.66
C ILE A 67 6.87 -0.01 5.61
N ALA A 68 7.10 -1.30 5.89
CA ALA A 68 6.73 -2.38 4.96
C ALA A 68 5.22 -2.41 4.71
N PHE A 69 4.42 -2.34 5.78
CA PHE A 69 2.97 -2.24 5.69
C PHE A 69 2.54 -1.04 4.81
N TYR A 70 3.13 0.13 5.03
CA TYR A 70 2.81 1.31 4.23
C TYR A 70 3.17 1.13 2.75
N GLN A 71 4.29 0.46 2.46
CA GLN A 71 4.69 0.18 1.08
C GLN A 71 3.69 -0.75 0.39
N ASP A 72 3.27 -1.82 1.06
CA ASP A 72 2.28 -2.74 0.52
C ASP A 72 0.89 -2.09 0.38
N LEU A 73 0.50 -1.25 1.33
CA LEU A 73 -0.74 -0.48 1.27
C LEU A 73 -0.74 0.50 0.09
N HIS A 74 0.40 1.15 -0.18
CA HIS A 74 0.55 2.03 -1.34
C HIS A 74 0.33 1.26 -2.65
N GLU A 75 0.96 0.09 -2.78
CA GLU A 75 0.77 -0.78 -3.95
C GLU A 75 -0.68 -1.28 -4.08
N LEU A 76 -1.35 -1.59 -2.96
CA LEU A 76 -2.77 -1.96 -2.93
C LEU A 76 -3.66 -0.84 -3.47
N ILE A 77 -3.40 0.41 -3.08
CA ILE A 77 -4.16 1.58 -3.58
C ILE A 77 -3.97 1.71 -5.10
N LEU A 78 -2.75 1.55 -5.60
CA LEU A 78 -2.46 1.59 -7.03
C LEU A 78 -3.15 0.44 -7.79
N ALA A 79 -3.11 -0.78 -7.25
CA ALA A 79 -3.80 -1.94 -7.80
C ALA A 79 -5.33 -1.72 -7.87
N THR A 80 -5.92 -1.21 -6.79
CA THR A 80 -7.36 -0.93 -6.70
C THR A 80 -7.79 0.12 -7.74
N ARG A 81 -6.95 1.13 -7.97
CA ARG A 81 -7.20 2.14 -9.02
C ARG A 81 -7.26 1.51 -10.41
N ILE A 82 -6.33 0.60 -10.74
CA ILE A 82 -6.33 -0.10 -12.03
C ILE A 82 -7.67 -0.84 -12.23
N ILE A 83 -8.08 -1.65 -11.25
CA ILE A 83 -9.35 -2.40 -11.31
C ILE A 83 -10.55 -1.46 -11.43
N ASN A 84 -10.59 -0.38 -10.66
CA ASN A 84 -11.68 0.59 -10.72
C ASN A 84 -11.78 1.29 -12.09
N ASP A 85 -10.65 1.64 -12.70
CA ASP A 85 -10.61 2.22 -14.04
C ASP A 85 -11.07 1.21 -15.11
N GLU A 86 -10.89 -0.09 -14.90
CA GLU A 86 -11.48 -1.12 -15.75
C GLU A 86 -13.00 -1.22 -15.58
N LEU A 87 -13.49 -1.26 -14.35
CA LEU A 87 -14.93 -1.36 -14.05
C LEU A 87 -15.72 -0.20 -14.67
N LYS A 88 -15.17 1.02 -14.60
CA LYS A 88 -15.77 2.22 -15.21
C LYS A 88 -15.82 2.21 -16.73
N ARG A 89 -15.03 1.37 -17.40
CA ARG A 89 -15.05 1.24 -18.87
C ARG A 89 -16.09 0.21 -19.34
N VAL A 90 -16.60 -0.61 -18.43
CA VAL A 90 -17.59 -1.65 -18.71
C VAL A 90 -19.01 -1.18 -18.35
N SER A 91 -19.14 -0.13 -17.52
CA SER A 91 -20.37 0.60 -17.22
C SER A 91 -20.69 1.67 -18.26
#